data_AF-A0A1V6N9F4-F1
#
_entry.id   AF-A0A1V6N9F4-F1
#
_cell.length_a   1.000
_cell.length_b   1.000
_cell.length_c   1.000
_cell.angle_alpha   90.00
_cell.angle_beta   90.00
_cell.angle_gamma   90.00
#
_symmetry.space_group_name_H-M   'P 1'
#
loop_
_entity.id
_entity.type
_entity.pdbx_description
1 polymer ?
#
loop_
_entity_poly.entity_id
_entity_poly.type
_entity_poly.pdbx_seq_one_letter_code
_entity_poly.pdbx_strand_id
1 'polypeptide(L)'
;MDGQKTPFVRELGSSDRKVRDKALESLTKFVQSRTDLTLVDLLKLWKGLFYCFYHSDRPLTQQALARALSYSLVPSLPQATLHRFLRAFWITIGRDYHSLDRIRLDKYLMLIRCYVGVAFEVLLKNKTSTKNADGKKRKREDAAKQGRGKKQKKQAEAETVEDEEEKDSAEDAEAKFPDLAAYISIIEEGPLCPLNYDEDQAPDEGDPNYVPMPHGPDGLRYHLIDIWVDELEKVLEFEEVAGDEDETPKRKIKGDVPIELILRPLEKLRAESAYKPVRTRAAEALEDERLFEWGVRTRKSEEDDDSEEEWGGFE
;
A
#
# COMPACT_ATOMS: atom_id res chain seq x y z
N MET A 1 -28.48 -4.96 11.65
CA MET A 1 -29.17 -5.13 10.35
C MET A 1 -29.54 -6.60 10.20
N ASP A 2 -30.83 -6.91 10.26
CA ASP A 2 -31.35 -8.24 10.00
C ASP A 2 -31.20 -8.63 8.53
N GLY A 3 -30.54 -9.74 8.26
CA GLY A 3 -31.04 -10.73 7.30
C GLY A 3 -31.22 -10.34 5.83
N GLN A 4 -30.50 -9.35 5.26
CA GLN A 4 -30.27 -9.39 3.82
C GLN A 4 -29.40 -10.64 3.55
N LYS A 5 -30.07 -11.77 3.30
CA LYS A 5 -29.44 -12.98 2.82
C LYS A 5 -28.64 -12.56 1.60
N THR A 6 -27.32 -12.63 1.70
CA THR A 6 -26.41 -12.64 0.58
C THR A 6 -26.32 -14.11 0.14
N PRO A 7 -27.30 -14.65 -0.63
CA PRO A 7 -27.35 -16.09 -0.93
C PRO A 7 -26.06 -16.56 -1.59
N PHE A 8 -25.47 -15.67 -2.40
CA PHE A 8 -24.22 -15.90 -3.11
C PHE A 8 -23.03 -16.18 -2.19
N VAL A 9 -23.01 -15.70 -0.93
CA VAL A 9 -21.86 -15.94 -0.03
C VAL A 9 -21.67 -17.42 0.27
N ARG A 10 -22.78 -18.17 0.43
CA ARG A 10 -22.70 -19.63 0.61
C ARG A 10 -22.32 -20.33 -0.69
N GLU A 11 -22.81 -19.82 -1.82
CA GLU A 11 -22.55 -20.37 -3.15
C GLU A 11 -21.09 -20.21 -3.59
N LEU A 12 -20.37 -19.19 -3.09
CA LEU A 12 -18.93 -19.01 -3.28
C LEU A 12 -18.10 -20.18 -2.73
N GLY A 13 -18.59 -20.84 -1.68
CA GLY A 13 -17.97 -22.06 -1.12
C GLY A 13 -18.45 -23.36 -1.76
N SER A 14 -19.23 -23.31 -2.85
CA SER A 14 -19.74 -24.51 -3.53
C SER A 14 -18.60 -25.31 -4.18
N SER A 15 -18.73 -26.63 -4.26
CA SER A 15 -17.81 -27.48 -5.02
C SER A 15 -17.97 -27.31 -6.53
N ASP A 16 -19.15 -26.92 -7.02
CA ASP A 16 -19.40 -26.67 -8.43
C ASP A 16 -18.85 -25.31 -8.86
N ARG A 17 -17.90 -25.33 -9.79
CA ARG A 17 -17.30 -24.12 -10.39
C ARG A 17 -18.36 -23.19 -11.00
N LYS A 18 -19.36 -23.71 -11.70
CA LYS A 18 -20.37 -22.86 -12.35
C LYS A 18 -21.21 -22.08 -11.34
N VAL A 19 -21.44 -22.68 -10.17
CA VAL A 19 -22.13 -22.02 -9.05
C VAL A 19 -21.25 -20.92 -8.48
N ARG A 20 -19.96 -21.19 -8.25
CA ARG A 20 -19.01 -20.18 -7.76
C ARG A 20 -18.83 -19.01 -8.72
N ASP A 21 -18.71 -19.27 -10.02
CA ASP A 21 -18.51 -18.24 -11.05
C ASP A 21 -19.71 -17.27 -11.07
N LYS A 22 -20.95 -17.79 -11.03
CA LYS A 22 -22.18 -16.97 -10.93
C LYS A 22 -22.28 -16.19 -9.62
N ALA A 23 -21.90 -16.82 -8.51
CA ALA A 23 -21.90 -16.19 -7.20
C ALA A 23 -20.89 -15.04 -7.14
N LEU A 24 -19.71 -15.21 -7.76
CA LEU A 24 -18.68 -14.19 -7.88
C LEU A 24 -19.16 -13.00 -8.71
N GLU A 25 -19.77 -13.24 -9.87
CA GLU A 25 -20.37 -12.17 -10.68
C GLU A 25 -21.44 -11.38 -9.91
N SER A 26 -22.25 -12.08 -9.12
CA SER A 26 -23.30 -11.47 -8.29
C SER A 26 -22.70 -10.63 -7.15
N LEU A 27 -21.65 -11.15 -6.50
CA LEU A 27 -20.91 -10.42 -5.46
C LEU A 27 -20.26 -9.17 -6.03
N THR A 28 -19.59 -9.26 -7.18
CA THR A 28 -18.92 -8.11 -7.81
C THR A 28 -19.92 -6.97 -8.05
N LYS A 29 -21.08 -7.27 -8.64
CA LYS A 29 -22.15 -6.26 -8.85
C LYS A 29 -22.70 -5.71 -7.54
N PHE A 30 -22.81 -6.55 -6.52
CA PHE A 30 -23.29 -6.14 -5.20
C PHE A 30 -22.33 -5.15 -4.53
N VAL A 31 -21.02 -5.44 -4.48
CA VAL A 31 -20.05 -4.55 -3.83
C VAL A 31 -19.84 -3.27 -4.64
N GLN A 32 -19.90 -3.33 -5.97
CA GLN A 32 -19.81 -2.13 -6.83
C GLN A 32 -20.98 -1.15 -6.63
N SER A 33 -22.16 -1.62 -6.24
CA SER A 33 -23.37 -0.80 -6.12
C SER A 33 -23.64 -0.26 -4.71
N ARG A 34 -22.86 -0.69 -3.70
CA ARG A 34 -23.10 -0.37 -2.28
C ARG A 34 -21.95 0.45 -1.72
N THR A 35 -22.28 1.52 -1.00
CA THR A 35 -21.30 2.39 -0.32
C THR A 35 -21.39 2.31 1.21
N ASP A 36 -22.43 1.65 1.72
CA ASP A 36 -22.84 1.56 3.12
C ASP A 36 -22.44 0.23 3.79
N LEU A 37 -21.54 -0.54 3.17
CA LEU A 37 -21.08 -1.82 3.70
C LEU A 37 -20.17 -1.62 4.92
N THR A 38 -20.55 -2.23 6.04
CA THR A 38 -19.74 -2.25 7.26
C THR A 38 -18.53 -3.17 7.10
N LEU A 39 -17.52 -3.01 7.97
CA LEU A 39 -16.36 -3.92 7.98
C LEU A 39 -16.80 -5.38 8.19
N VAL A 40 -17.75 -5.62 9.10
CA VAL A 40 -18.28 -6.96 9.39
C VAL A 40 -18.97 -7.58 8.17
N ASP A 41 -19.69 -6.79 7.37
CA ASP A 41 -20.30 -7.29 6.13
C ASP A 41 -19.23 -7.68 5.11
N LEU A 42 -18.20 -6.84 4.94
CA LEU A 42 -17.08 -7.12 4.05
C LEU A 42 -16.27 -8.35 4.49
N LEU A 43 -16.14 -8.61 5.79
CA LEU A 43 -15.50 -9.83 6.31
C LEU A 43 -16.29 -11.09 5.98
N LYS A 44 -17.63 -11.05 6.00
CA LYS A 44 -18.47 -12.17 5.56
C LYS A 44 -18.28 -12.44 4.06
N LEU A 45 -18.23 -11.38 3.25
CA LEU A 45 -17.96 -11.47 1.82
C LEU A 45 -16.58 -12.07 1.56
N TRP A 46 -15.56 -11.56 2.23
CA TRP A 46 -14.18 -12.03 2.10
C TRP A 46 -13.99 -13.48 2.55
N LYS A 47 -14.71 -13.94 3.57
CA LYS A 47 -14.71 -15.36 3.94
C LYS A 47 -15.28 -16.23 2.82
N GLY A 48 -16.31 -15.76 2.11
CA GLY A 48 -16.83 -16.42 0.91
C GLY A 48 -15.80 -16.43 -0.22
N LEU A 49 -15.18 -15.29 -0.53
CA LEU A 49 -14.13 -15.17 -1.56
C LEU A 49 -12.92 -16.06 -1.26
N PHE A 50 -12.51 -16.13 0.02
CA PHE A 50 -11.45 -16.99 0.49
C PHE A 50 -11.74 -18.45 0.11
N TYR A 51 -12.93 -18.98 0.43
CA TYR A 51 -13.26 -20.36 0.07
C TYR A 51 -13.52 -20.56 -1.43
N CYS A 52 -14.00 -19.54 -2.14
CA CYS A 52 -14.08 -19.57 -3.60
C CYS A 52 -12.71 -19.81 -4.23
N PHE A 53 -11.68 -19.12 -3.72
CA PHE A 53 -10.30 -19.31 -4.15
C PHE A 53 -9.71 -20.64 -3.63
N TYR A 54 -10.07 -21.04 -2.41
CA TYR A 54 -9.67 -22.32 -1.80
C TYR A 54 -10.06 -23.53 -2.68
N HIS A 55 -11.25 -23.51 -3.28
CA HIS A 55 -11.75 -24.55 -4.18
C HIS A 55 -11.32 -24.41 -5.65
N SER A 56 -10.41 -23.48 -5.97
CA SER A 56 -9.82 -23.36 -7.30
C SER A 56 -8.56 -24.22 -7.41
N ASP A 57 -8.61 -25.30 -8.18
CA ASP A 57 -7.53 -26.31 -8.26
C ASP A 57 -6.69 -26.22 -9.54
N ARG A 58 -7.21 -25.58 -10.61
CA ARG A 58 -6.50 -25.51 -11.90
C ARG A 58 -5.58 -24.29 -11.96
N PRO A 59 -4.28 -24.41 -12.30
CA PRO A 59 -3.33 -23.29 -12.26
C PRO A 59 -3.78 -22.04 -13.03
N LEU A 60 -4.21 -22.19 -14.29
CA LEU A 60 -4.70 -21.05 -15.08
C LEU A 60 -5.98 -20.43 -14.50
N THR A 61 -6.83 -21.23 -13.86
CA THR A 61 -8.04 -20.74 -13.19
C THR A 61 -7.68 -20.01 -11.90
N GLN A 62 -6.66 -20.45 -11.16
CA GLN A 62 -6.15 -19.75 -9.99
C GLN A 62 -5.57 -18.38 -10.37
N GLN A 63 -4.74 -18.30 -11.42
CA GLN A 63 -4.19 -17.04 -11.91
C GLN A 63 -5.28 -16.07 -12.37
N ALA A 64 -6.22 -16.54 -13.19
CA ALA A 64 -7.33 -15.73 -13.67
C ALA A 64 -8.21 -15.23 -12.51
N LEU A 65 -8.51 -16.11 -11.53
CA LEU A 65 -9.32 -15.76 -10.38
C LEU A 65 -8.59 -14.77 -9.46
N ALA A 66 -7.29 -14.93 -9.22
CA ALA A 66 -6.51 -13.98 -8.42
C ALA A 66 -6.54 -12.59 -9.05
N ARG A 67 -6.32 -12.48 -10.37
CA ARG A 67 -6.41 -11.21 -11.10
C ARG A 67 -7.81 -10.61 -11.09
N ALA A 68 -8.85 -11.45 -11.18
CA ALA A 68 -10.24 -10.99 -11.09
C ALA A 68 -10.56 -10.43 -9.69
N LEU A 69 -10.11 -11.10 -8.62
CA LEU A 69 -10.29 -10.66 -7.25
C LEU A 69 -9.46 -9.43 -6.89
N SER A 70 -8.30 -9.22 -7.52
CA SER A 70 -7.45 -8.04 -7.28
C SER A 70 -7.70 -6.95 -8.32
N TYR A 71 -7.04 -7.03 -9.47
CA TYR A 71 -6.95 -5.98 -10.50
C TYR A 71 -8.27 -5.68 -11.22
N SER A 72 -9.27 -6.55 -11.15
CA SER A 72 -10.60 -6.25 -11.70
C SER A 72 -11.56 -5.74 -10.63
N LEU A 73 -11.64 -6.42 -9.47
CA LEU A 73 -12.59 -6.07 -8.43
C LEU A 73 -12.18 -4.80 -7.66
N VAL A 74 -10.94 -4.71 -7.17
CA VAL A 74 -10.51 -3.62 -6.28
C VAL A 74 -10.63 -2.24 -6.94
N PRO A 75 -10.16 -2.00 -8.18
CA PRO A 75 -10.30 -0.69 -8.83
C PRO A 75 -11.74 -0.33 -9.16
N SER A 76 -12.65 -1.30 -9.19
CA SER A 76 -14.07 -1.08 -9.50
C SER A 76 -14.91 -0.65 -8.29
N LEU A 77 -14.34 -0.67 -7.08
CA LEU A 77 -15.06 -0.37 -5.86
C LEU A 77 -15.25 1.14 -5.65
N PRO A 78 -16.37 1.56 -5.04
CA PRO A 78 -16.52 2.93 -4.57
C PRO A 78 -15.43 3.31 -3.56
N GLN A 79 -14.90 4.53 -3.67
CA GLN A 79 -13.86 5.07 -2.77
C GLN A 79 -14.25 4.93 -1.28
N ALA A 80 -15.53 5.19 -0.97
CA ALA A 80 -16.07 5.07 0.39
C ALA A 80 -15.92 3.66 1.01
N THR A 81 -15.79 2.62 0.18
CA THR A 81 -15.68 1.22 0.61
C THR A 81 -14.30 0.62 0.42
N LEU A 82 -13.44 1.25 -0.39
CA LEU A 82 -12.14 0.71 -0.80
C LEU A 82 -11.27 0.34 0.41
N HIS A 83 -11.03 1.28 1.33
CA HIS A 83 -10.22 1.04 2.53
C HIS A 83 -10.77 -0.07 3.41
N ARG A 84 -12.08 -0.09 3.65
CA ARG A 84 -12.71 -1.15 4.45
C ARG A 84 -12.60 -2.51 3.77
N PHE A 85 -12.64 -2.54 2.44
CA PHE A 85 -12.49 -3.76 1.66
C PHE A 85 -11.06 -4.30 1.71
N LEU A 86 -10.06 -3.44 1.59
CA LEU A 86 -8.64 -3.79 1.75
C LEU A 86 -8.34 -4.24 3.19
N ARG A 87 -8.89 -3.55 4.20
CA ARG A 87 -8.78 -3.96 5.61
C ARG A 87 -9.39 -5.35 5.83
N ALA A 88 -10.57 -5.61 5.29
CA ALA A 88 -11.23 -6.90 5.42
C ALA A 88 -10.45 -8.04 4.75
N PHE A 89 -9.73 -7.76 3.65
CA PHE A 89 -8.81 -8.71 3.04
C PHE A 89 -7.69 -9.11 4.01
N TRP A 90 -6.97 -8.13 4.57
CA TRP A 90 -5.85 -8.39 5.48
C TRP A 90 -6.29 -9.08 6.76
N ILE A 91 -7.43 -8.70 7.34
CA ILE A 91 -8.01 -9.43 8.49
C ILE A 91 -8.27 -10.89 8.14
N THR A 92 -8.86 -11.14 6.96
CA THR A 92 -9.19 -12.51 6.52
C THR A 92 -7.93 -13.34 6.29
N ILE A 93 -6.93 -12.78 5.59
CA ILE A 93 -5.65 -13.45 5.36
C ILE A 93 -4.94 -13.70 6.68
N GLY A 94 -4.75 -12.68 7.53
CA GLY A 94 -4.06 -12.81 8.81
C GLY A 94 -4.68 -13.87 9.73
N ARG A 95 -6.02 -13.94 9.79
CA ARG A 95 -6.73 -14.96 10.58
C ARG A 95 -6.60 -16.36 9.98
N ASP A 96 -6.85 -16.50 8.68
CA ASP A 96 -7.03 -17.81 8.05
C ASP A 96 -5.73 -18.36 7.44
N TYR A 97 -4.60 -17.64 7.46
CA TYR A 97 -3.33 -18.05 6.85
C TYR A 97 -2.85 -19.42 7.35
N HIS A 98 -2.88 -19.66 8.66
CA HIS A 98 -2.46 -20.93 9.26
C HIS A 98 -3.31 -22.14 8.84
N SER A 99 -4.53 -21.90 8.34
CA SER A 99 -5.39 -22.97 7.83
C SER A 99 -5.00 -23.44 6.42
N LEU A 100 -4.08 -22.74 5.75
CA LEU A 100 -3.59 -23.10 4.43
C LEU A 100 -2.52 -24.19 4.54
N ASP A 101 -2.78 -25.32 3.92
CA ASP A 101 -1.80 -26.38 3.74
C ASP A 101 -0.85 -26.08 2.58
N ARG A 102 0.31 -26.75 2.56
CA ARG A 102 1.42 -26.48 1.63
C ARG A 102 1.01 -26.47 0.16
N ILE A 103 0.09 -27.35 -0.26
CA ILE A 103 -0.36 -27.43 -1.67
C ILE A 103 -1.27 -26.27 -2.09
N ARG A 104 -1.84 -25.52 -1.13
CA ARG A 104 -2.69 -24.35 -1.39
C ARG A 104 -1.96 -23.04 -1.18
N LEU A 105 -0.86 -23.04 -0.44
CA LEU A 105 -0.14 -21.82 -0.07
C LEU A 105 0.25 -20.99 -1.30
N ASP A 106 0.85 -21.60 -2.32
CA ASP A 106 1.38 -20.89 -3.50
C ASP A 106 0.35 -19.98 -4.18
N LYS A 107 -0.89 -20.46 -4.36
CA LYS A 107 -1.93 -19.63 -4.99
C LYS A 107 -2.33 -18.45 -4.11
N TYR A 108 -2.30 -18.60 -2.78
CA TYR A 108 -2.59 -17.50 -1.86
C TYR A 108 -1.43 -16.52 -1.78
N LEU A 109 -0.18 -16.96 -1.84
CA LEU A 109 0.99 -16.08 -1.97
C LEU A 109 0.88 -15.21 -3.24
N MET A 110 0.46 -15.81 -4.36
CA MET A 110 0.16 -15.07 -5.59
C MET A 110 -1.00 -14.07 -5.41
N LEU A 111 -2.09 -14.47 -4.74
CA LEU A 111 -3.21 -13.55 -4.45
C LEU A 111 -2.76 -12.36 -3.60
N ILE A 112 -2.00 -12.61 -2.53
CA ILE A 112 -1.41 -11.57 -1.67
C ILE A 112 -0.53 -10.63 -2.49
N ARG A 113 0.31 -11.20 -3.37
CA ARG A 113 1.15 -10.42 -4.28
C ARG A 113 0.34 -9.50 -5.19
N CYS A 114 -0.71 -10.02 -5.81
CA CYS A 114 -1.61 -9.20 -6.61
C CYS A 114 -2.38 -8.15 -5.79
N TYR A 115 -2.65 -8.40 -4.50
CA TYR A 115 -3.33 -7.46 -3.62
C TYR A 115 -2.45 -6.27 -3.21
N VAL A 116 -1.16 -6.52 -2.93
CA VAL A 116 -0.18 -5.45 -2.70
C VAL A 116 -0.05 -4.58 -3.96
N GLY A 117 0.17 -5.20 -5.13
CA GLY A 117 0.33 -4.46 -6.38
C GLY A 117 -0.90 -3.62 -6.76
N VAL A 118 -2.12 -4.17 -6.66
CA VAL A 118 -3.33 -3.39 -6.98
C VAL A 118 -3.58 -2.27 -5.97
N ALA A 119 -3.23 -2.46 -4.69
CA ALA A 119 -3.36 -1.40 -3.69
C ALA A 119 -2.45 -0.22 -4.04
N PHE A 120 -1.18 -0.45 -4.35
CA PHE A 120 -0.29 0.62 -4.80
C PHE A 120 -0.79 1.26 -6.11
N GLU A 121 -1.22 0.47 -7.07
CA GLU A 121 -1.73 0.97 -8.36
C GLU A 121 -2.91 1.94 -8.17
N VAL A 122 -3.88 1.58 -7.34
CA VAL A 122 -5.08 2.41 -7.12
C VAL A 122 -4.75 3.63 -6.26
N LEU A 123 -3.94 3.49 -5.22
CA LEU A 123 -3.69 4.55 -4.24
C LEU A 123 -2.69 5.60 -4.76
N LEU A 124 -1.74 5.21 -5.61
CA LEU A 124 -0.79 6.15 -6.23
C LEU A 124 -1.38 6.90 -7.43
N LYS A 125 -2.32 6.29 -8.16
CA LYS A 125 -3.04 6.96 -9.26
C LYS A 125 -4.05 7.98 -8.76
N ASN A 126 -4.63 7.76 -7.57
CA ASN A 126 -5.58 8.68 -6.94
C ASN A 126 -4.83 9.83 -6.25
N LYS A 127 -4.15 10.69 -7.02
CA LYS A 127 -3.64 12.00 -6.56
C LYS A 127 -4.83 12.91 -6.21
N THR A 128 -5.41 12.67 -5.03
CA THR A 128 -6.45 13.45 -4.32
C THR A 128 -7.51 14.17 -5.18
N SER A 129 -8.71 13.59 -5.26
CA SER A 129 -9.94 14.25 -5.73
C SER A 129 -10.49 15.31 -4.74
N THR A 130 -9.71 15.77 -3.76
CA THR A 130 -10.16 16.66 -2.68
C THR A 130 -9.83 18.14 -2.90
N LYS A 131 -9.48 18.58 -4.13
CA LYS A 131 -9.41 20.02 -4.48
C LYS A 131 -10.65 20.59 -5.20
N ASN A 132 -11.66 19.77 -5.53
CA ASN A 132 -12.86 20.23 -6.24
C ASN A 132 -14.12 20.27 -5.34
N ALA A 133 -14.10 21.09 -4.28
CA ALA A 133 -15.32 21.42 -3.55
C ALA A 133 -15.44 22.88 -3.04
N ASP A 134 -14.34 23.64 -2.89
CA ASP A 134 -14.42 24.98 -2.25
C ASP A 134 -14.03 26.19 -3.11
N GLY A 135 -13.75 26.01 -4.41
CA GLY A 135 -13.26 27.10 -5.27
C GLY A 135 -14.31 28.00 -5.94
N LYS A 136 -15.61 27.85 -5.66
CA LYS A 136 -16.65 28.55 -6.45
C LYS A 136 -17.78 29.15 -5.64
N LYS A 137 -17.46 30.11 -4.75
CA LYS A 137 -18.42 31.15 -4.36
C LYS A 137 -17.73 32.48 -4.02
N ARG A 138 -17.92 33.43 -4.95
CA ARG A 138 -18.00 34.89 -4.76
C ARG A 138 -16.70 35.67 -4.59
N LYS A 139 -16.05 35.96 -5.72
CA LYS A 139 -15.43 37.27 -5.96
C LYS A 139 -16.36 38.09 -6.85
N ARG A 140 -17.16 38.97 -6.26
CA ARG A 140 -17.77 40.11 -6.95
C ARG A 140 -17.96 41.24 -5.94
N GLU A 141 -17.53 42.44 -6.34
CA GLU A 141 -17.57 43.72 -5.62
C GLU A 141 -16.50 43.81 -4.52
N ASP A 142 -15.66 44.83 -4.37
CA ASP A 142 -15.58 46.16 -4.96
C ASP A 142 -14.14 46.68 -4.72
N ALA A 143 -13.66 47.60 -5.56
CA ALA A 143 -12.64 48.64 -5.28
C ALA A 143 -11.72 48.89 -6.49
N ALA A 144 -12.15 49.86 -7.28
CA ALA A 144 -11.25 50.72 -8.03
C ALA A 144 -10.26 51.44 -7.09
N LYS A 145 -8.98 51.49 -7.48
CA LYS A 145 -8.16 52.72 -7.41
C LYS A 145 -6.84 52.59 -8.18
N GLN A 146 -6.52 53.70 -8.83
CA GLN A 146 -5.48 53.94 -9.82
C GLN A 146 -4.07 53.99 -9.21
N GLY A 147 -3.06 53.74 -10.06
CA GLY A 147 -1.67 54.17 -9.82
C GLY A 147 -0.77 53.89 -11.04
N ARG A 148 -0.41 54.95 -11.77
CA ARG A 148 0.52 54.97 -12.92
C ARG A 148 1.99 55.01 -12.46
N GLY A 149 2.89 54.35 -13.20
CA GLY A 149 4.33 54.66 -13.25
C GLY A 149 5.16 53.50 -13.83
N LYS A 150 5.43 53.44 -15.15
CA LYS A 150 6.60 53.94 -15.92
C LYS A 150 7.94 53.15 -15.74
N LYS A 151 8.22 52.31 -16.75
CA LYS A 151 9.48 52.11 -17.54
C LYS A 151 10.82 51.70 -16.88
N GLN A 152 11.45 50.70 -17.54
CA GLN A 152 12.90 50.31 -17.67
C GLN A 152 13.33 49.09 -16.85
N LYS A 153 14.28 48.23 -17.24
CA LYS A 153 15.04 47.93 -18.48
C LYS A 153 15.91 46.69 -18.15
N LYS A 154 15.84 45.65 -18.99
CA LYS A 154 16.89 44.70 -19.44
C LYS A 154 18.02 44.27 -18.47
N GLN A 155 18.08 42.97 -18.15
CA GLN A 155 19.25 42.03 -18.13
C GLN A 155 18.72 40.73 -17.49
N ALA A 156 18.70 39.54 -18.10
CA ALA A 156 19.79 38.71 -18.63
C ALA A 156 20.85 38.40 -17.57
N GLU A 157 20.53 37.47 -16.67
CA GLU A 157 21.48 36.65 -15.93
C GLU A 157 20.87 35.25 -15.80
N ALA A 158 21.69 34.26 -16.17
CA ALA A 158 21.39 32.86 -16.07
C ALA A 158 21.55 32.45 -14.60
N GLU A 159 20.45 32.10 -13.95
CA GLU A 159 20.48 31.45 -12.64
C GLU A 159 20.27 29.94 -12.86
N THR A 160 21.30 29.21 -12.47
CA THR A 160 21.30 27.80 -12.15
C THR A 160 20.10 27.48 -11.26
N VAL A 161 19.19 26.65 -11.77
CA VAL A 161 18.19 25.99 -10.94
C VAL A 161 18.94 24.90 -10.18
N GLU A 162 19.41 25.26 -8.99
CA GLU A 162 19.67 24.26 -7.95
C GLU A 162 18.28 23.72 -7.57
N ASP A 163 17.96 22.51 -8.03
CA ASP A 163 16.85 21.73 -7.49
C ASP A 163 17.22 21.40 -6.03
N GLU A 164 16.85 22.29 -5.10
CA GLU A 164 16.72 21.93 -3.69
C GLU A 164 15.58 20.91 -3.61
N GLU A 165 15.93 19.63 -3.58
CA GLU A 165 14.99 18.56 -3.22
C GLU A 165 14.57 18.78 -1.76
N GLU A 166 13.50 19.55 -1.55
CA GLU A 166 12.81 19.63 -0.27
C GLU A 166 12.42 18.19 0.12
N LYS A 167 13.11 17.62 1.12
CA LYS A 167 12.62 16.44 1.83
C LYS A 167 11.30 16.82 2.48
N ASP A 168 10.20 16.51 1.80
CA ASP A 168 8.86 16.60 2.39
C ASP A 168 8.87 15.89 3.74
N SER A 169 8.40 16.56 4.79
CA SER A 169 8.28 15.93 6.09
C SER A 169 7.25 14.78 6.02
N ALA A 170 7.36 13.78 6.90
CA ALA A 170 6.43 12.65 6.92
C ALA A 170 4.96 13.11 7.08
N GLU A 171 4.73 14.18 7.85
CA GLU A 171 3.41 14.78 8.04
C GLU A 171 2.86 15.40 6.74
N ASP A 172 3.72 16.03 5.94
CA ASP A 172 3.34 16.61 4.64
C ASP A 172 2.98 15.52 3.61
N ALA A 173 3.71 14.41 3.61
CA ALA A 173 3.43 13.27 2.73
C ALA A 173 2.08 12.61 3.04
N GLU A 174 1.75 12.41 4.33
CA GLU A 174 0.44 11.87 4.73
C GLU A 174 -0.71 12.81 4.35
N ALA A 175 -0.52 14.12 4.47
CA ALA A 175 -1.52 15.11 4.08
C ALA A 175 -1.75 15.14 2.56
N LYS A 176 -0.70 14.94 1.75
CA LYS A 176 -0.79 14.86 0.28
C LYS A 176 -1.41 13.54 -0.19
N PHE A 177 -1.18 12.45 0.54
CA PHE A 177 -1.60 11.09 0.19
C PHE A 177 -2.38 10.38 1.32
N PRO A 178 -3.55 10.90 1.73
CA PRO A 178 -4.29 10.39 2.89
C PRO A 178 -4.79 8.96 2.71
N ASP A 179 -5.21 8.61 1.49
CA ASP A 179 -5.65 7.25 1.17
C ASP A 179 -4.47 6.26 1.26
N LEU A 180 -3.30 6.63 0.75
CA LEU A 180 -2.11 5.79 0.87
C LEU A 180 -1.68 5.65 2.33
N ALA A 181 -1.65 6.74 3.09
CA ALA A 181 -1.32 6.72 4.51
C ALA A 181 -2.26 5.82 5.33
N ALA A 182 -3.56 5.87 5.05
CA ALA A 182 -4.54 4.98 5.68
C ALA A 182 -4.27 3.51 5.34
N TYR A 183 -3.89 3.20 4.09
CA TYR A 183 -3.52 1.84 3.70
C TYR A 183 -2.22 1.37 4.34
N ILE A 184 -1.19 2.22 4.40
CA ILE A 184 0.06 1.91 5.10
C ILE A 184 -0.21 1.62 6.57
N SER A 185 -1.09 2.39 7.22
CA SER A 185 -1.51 2.14 8.60
C SER A 185 -2.19 0.77 8.77
N ILE A 186 -3.04 0.35 7.82
CA ILE A 186 -3.64 -1.01 7.81
C ILE A 186 -2.55 -2.11 7.79
N ILE A 187 -1.47 -1.88 7.02
CA ILE A 187 -0.37 -2.84 6.89
C ILE A 187 0.49 -2.90 8.16
N GLU A 188 0.75 -1.76 8.78
CA GLU A 188 1.51 -1.63 10.03
C GLU A 188 0.76 -2.18 11.24
N GLU A 189 -0.56 -2.03 11.30
CA GLU A 189 -1.41 -2.66 12.31
C GLU A 189 -1.55 -4.18 12.11
N GLY A 190 -1.29 -4.66 10.90
CA GLY A 190 -1.55 -6.04 10.51
C GLY A 190 -0.28 -6.80 10.18
N PRO A 191 -0.10 -7.22 8.92
CA PRO A 191 0.88 -8.23 8.60
C PRO A 191 2.34 -7.77 8.69
N LEU A 192 2.60 -6.45 8.72
CA LEU A 192 3.92 -5.87 8.99
C LEU A 192 4.00 -5.22 10.38
N CYS A 193 3.13 -5.61 11.33
CA CYS A 193 3.27 -5.21 12.72
C CYS A 193 4.59 -5.75 13.31
N PRO A 194 5.39 -4.96 14.05
CA PRO A 194 6.59 -5.44 14.72
C PRO A 194 6.35 -6.57 15.72
N LEU A 195 5.18 -6.58 16.36
CA LEU A 195 4.79 -7.57 17.36
C LEU A 195 4.13 -8.78 16.69
N ASN A 196 4.48 -9.99 17.13
CA ASN A 196 3.87 -11.23 16.61
C ASN A 196 2.53 -11.53 17.28
N TYR A 197 2.40 -11.12 18.54
CA TYR A 197 1.19 -11.25 19.33
C TYR A 197 1.07 -10.02 20.21
N ASP A 198 -0.12 -9.44 20.24
CA ASP A 198 -0.46 -8.30 21.07
C ASP A 198 -1.54 -8.75 22.05
N GLU A 199 -1.13 -9.01 23.29
CA GLU A 199 -2.03 -9.41 24.39
C GLU A 199 -3.00 -8.29 24.76
N ASP A 200 -2.60 -7.04 24.53
CA ASP A 200 -3.31 -5.83 24.92
C ASP A 200 -4.18 -5.27 23.78
N GLN A 201 -4.38 -6.01 22.70
CA GLN A 201 -5.29 -5.66 21.61
C GLN A 201 -6.75 -5.79 22.09
N ALA A 202 -7.14 -4.87 22.98
CA ALA A 202 -8.44 -4.85 23.60
C ALA A 202 -9.52 -4.65 22.52
N PRO A 203 -10.66 -5.34 22.62
CA PRO A 203 -11.82 -4.98 21.81
C PRO A 203 -12.18 -3.53 22.14
N ASP A 204 -12.22 -2.65 21.14
CA ASP A 204 -12.72 -1.29 21.34
C ASP A 204 -14.17 -1.38 21.85
N GLU A 205 -14.36 -1.13 23.15
CA GLU A 205 -15.65 -1.24 23.82
C GLU A 205 -16.69 -0.24 23.26
N GLY A 206 -16.26 0.74 22.45
CA GLY A 206 -17.09 1.81 21.89
C GLY A 206 -17.67 1.56 20.50
N ASP A 207 -17.05 0.72 19.65
CA ASP A 207 -17.51 0.46 18.28
C ASP A 207 -17.95 -1.00 18.07
N PRO A 208 -19.25 -1.28 17.90
CA PRO A 208 -19.75 -2.64 17.66
C PRO A 208 -19.28 -3.25 16.31
N ASN A 209 -18.65 -2.47 15.44
CA ASN A 209 -18.06 -2.93 14.18
C ASN A 209 -16.53 -2.99 14.21
N TYR A 210 -15.90 -2.69 15.35
CA TYR A 210 -14.46 -2.84 15.51
C TYR A 210 -14.09 -4.32 15.41
N VAL A 211 -13.07 -4.60 14.60
CA VAL A 211 -12.48 -5.92 14.49
C VAL A 211 -10.97 -5.75 14.63
N PRO A 212 -10.34 -6.35 15.65
CA PRO A 212 -8.89 -6.26 15.84
C PRO A 212 -8.19 -6.86 14.63
N MET A 213 -7.09 -6.23 14.22
CA MET A 213 -6.31 -6.67 13.06
C MET A 213 -5.38 -7.82 13.48
N PRO A 214 -5.55 -9.04 12.95
CA PRO A 214 -4.61 -10.12 13.20
C PRO A 214 -3.29 -9.84 12.47
N HIS A 215 -2.16 -9.96 13.18
CA HIS A 215 -0.84 -9.77 12.58
C HIS A 215 -0.46 -10.92 11.64
N GLY A 216 -1.06 -12.11 11.82
CA GLY A 216 -0.72 -13.31 11.05
C GLY A 216 0.66 -13.88 11.41
N PRO A 217 1.08 -14.98 10.77
CA PRO A 217 2.38 -15.60 11.02
C PRO A 217 3.54 -14.87 10.33
N ASP A 218 4.76 -15.09 10.82
CA ASP A 218 5.99 -14.61 10.19
C ASP A 218 6.11 -15.02 8.71
N GLY A 219 5.57 -16.17 8.31
CA GLY A 219 5.56 -16.59 6.90
C GLY A 219 4.81 -15.61 5.97
N LEU A 220 3.74 -14.97 6.46
CA LEU A 220 3.06 -13.91 5.74
C LEU A 220 3.92 -12.64 5.69
N ARG A 221 4.55 -12.29 6.81
CA ARG A 221 5.43 -11.12 6.92
C ARG A 221 6.62 -11.22 5.97
N TYR A 222 7.35 -12.33 5.97
CA TYR A 222 8.49 -12.54 5.07
C TYR A 222 8.05 -12.46 3.61
N HIS A 223 6.93 -13.09 3.26
CA HIS A 223 6.40 -12.99 1.90
C HIS A 223 6.13 -11.54 1.50
N LEU A 224 5.54 -10.72 2.39
CA LEU A 224 5.30 -9.32 2.10
C LEU A 224 6.59 -8.51 1.93
N ILE A 225 7.57 -8.71 2.81
CA ILE A 225 8.89 -8.09 2.71
C ILE A 225 9.51 -8.42 1.34
N ASP A 226 9.49 -9.70 0.94
CA ASP A 226 10.09 -10.19 -0.31
C ASP A 226 9.45 -9.60 -1.57
N ILE A 227 8.16 -9.21 -1.52
CA ILE A 227 7.45 -8.69 -2.70
C ILE A 227 7.25 -7.17 -2.67
N TRP A 228 7.57 -6.49 -1.57
CA TRP A 228 7.16 -5.09 -1.37
C TRP A 228 7.72 -4.17 -2.44
N VAL A 229 9.05 -4.20 -2.62
CA VAL A 229 9.77 -3.40 -3.62
C VAL A 229 9.40 -3.84 -5.04
N ASP A 230 9.24 -5.15 -5.28
CA ASP A 230 8.82 -5.68 -6.58
C ASP A 230 7.46 -5.15 -7.05
N GLU A 231 6.47 -5.13 -6.15
CA GLU A 231 5.13 -4.67 -6.50
C GLU A 231 5.07 -3.14 -6.60
N LEU A 232 5.93 -2.43 -5.87
CA LEU A 232 6.09 -0.99 -6.01
C LEU A 232 6.70 -0.64 -7.38
N GLU A 233 7.80 -1.29 -7.78
CA GLU A 233 8.45 -1.05 -9.08
C GLU A 233 7.47 -1.16 -10.26
N LYS A 234 6.57 -2.15 -10.22
CA LYS A 234 5.59 -2.39 -11.29
C LYS A 234 4.60 -1.24 -11.52
N VAL A 235 4.38 -0.40 -10.51
CA VAL A 235 3.41 0.70 -10.57
C VAL A 235 4.08 2.06 -10.70
N LEU A 236 5.39 2.14 -10.49
CA LEU A 236 6.16 3.36 -10.71
C LEU A 236 6.35 3.61 -12.21
N GLU A 237 6.28 4.89 -12.58
CA GLU A 237 6.77 5.36 -13.87
C GLU A 237 8.16 5.95 -13.65
N PHE A 238 9.07 5.77 -14.61
CA PHE A 238 10.43 6.26 -14.53
C PHE A 238 10.75 7.17 -15.71
N GLU A 239 11.52 8.22 -15.43
CA GLU A 239 12.14 9.05 -16.46
C GLU A 239 13.58 8.55 -16.67
N GLU A 240 13.96 8.35 -17.94
CA GLU A 240 15.34 8.02 -18.29
C GLU A 240 16.20 9.26 -18.08
N VAL A 241 17.16 9.16 -17.17
CA VAL A 241 18.19 10.18 -17.00
C VAL A 241 19.36 9.78 -17.89
N ALA A 242 19.87 10.69 -18.70
CA ALA A 242 21.10 10.46 -19.46
C ALA A 242 22.24 10.27 -18.46
N GLY A 243 22.72 9.04 -18.29
CA GLY A 243 23.87 8.74 -17.45
C GLY A 243 25.17 9.13 -18.16
N ASP A 244 26.15 9.59 -17.40
CA ASP A 244 27.56 9.58 -17.84
C ASP A 244 28.00 8.12 -18.05
N GLU A 245 28.89 7.88 -19.03
CA GLU A 245 29.26 6.54 -19.54
C GLU A 245 29.84 5.58 -18.47
N ASP A 246 30.17 6.06 -17.27
CA ASP A 246 30.82 5.32 -16.18
C ASP A 246 29.96 5.13 -14.91
N GLU A 247 28.70 5.61 -14.86
CA GLU A 247 27.80 5.41 -13.70
C GLU A 247 26.64 4.42 -13.99
N THR A 248 26.21 3.69 -12.96
CA THR A 248 25.00 2.84 -13.00
C THR A 248 23.81 3.63 -13.53
N PRO A 249 22.95 3.05 -14.39
CA PRO A 249 21.84 3.76 -15.02
C PRO A 249 20.83 4.25 -13.97
N LYS A 250 20.90 5.55 -13.64
CA LYS A 250 19.96 6.20 -12.72
C LYS A 250 18.64 6.41 -13.44
N ARG A 251 17.54 5.95 -12.84
CA ARG A 251 16.18 6.18 -13.36
C ARG A 251 15.40 6.93 -12.29
N LYS A 252 15.03 8.18 -12.57
CA LYS A 252 14.31 9.00 -11.60
C LYS A 252 12.83 8.60 -11.59
N ILE A 253 12.26 8.43 -10.41
CA ILE A 253 10.82 8.19 -10.26
C ILE A 253 10.06 9.39 -10.82
N LYS A 254 9.10 9.13 -11.69
CA LYS A 254 8.31 10.16 -12.33
C LYS A 254 7.19 10.64 -11.41
N GLY A 255 7.22 11.95 -11.16
CA GLY A 255 6.21 12.65 -10.38
C GLY A 255 6.36 12.44 -8.88
N ASP A 256 5.52 13.17 -8.13
CA ASP A 256 5.51 13.13 -6.67
C ASP A 256 4.95 11.78 -6.17
N VAL A 257 5.82 10.94 -5.61
CA VAL A 257 5.52 9.64 -4.99
C VAL A 257 6.16 9.61 -3.60
N PRO A 258 5.38 9.42 -2.52
CA PRO A 258 5.90 9.49 -1.16
C PRO A 258 6.58 8.16 -0.77
N ILE A 259 7.79 7.92 -1.28
CA ILE A 259 8.48 6.63 -1.08
C ILE A 259 8.76 6.34 0.39
N GLU A 260 9.14 7.35 1.18
CA GLU A 260 9.38 7.16 2.62
C GLU A 260 8.12 6.68 3.35
N LEU A 261 6.94 7.21 3.01
CA LEU A 261 5.66 6.72 3.54
C LEU A 261 5.41 5.25 3.17
N ILE A 262 5.78 4.84 1.96
CA ILE A 262 5.60 3.46 1.48
C ILE A 262 6.58 2.49 2.14
N LEU A 263 7.81 2.94 2.43
CA LEU A 263 8.85 2.13 3.08
C LEU A 263 8.73 2.11 4.61
N ARG A 264 7.98 3.04 5.21
CA ARG A 264 7.75 3.15 6.65
C ARG A 264 7.45 1.84 7.38
N PRO A 265 6.60 0.92 6.86
CA PRO A 265 6.37 -0.36 7.53
C PRO A 265 7.65 -1.21 7.66
N LEU A 266 8.51 -1.20 6.64
CA LEU A 266 9.78 -1.93 6.65
C LEU A 266 10.78 -1.29 7.61
N GLU A 267 10.83 0.05 7.66
CA GLU A 267 11.67 0.77 8.64
C GLU A 267 11.24 0.47 10.07
N LYS A 268 9.93 0.48 10.33
CA LYS A 268 9.37 0.12 11.64
C LYS A 268 9.71 -1.31 12.03
N LEU A 269 9.58 -2.26 11.09
CA LEU A 269 9.98 -3.65 11.32
C LEU A 269 11.47 -3.79 11.63
N ARG A 270 12.33 -3.09 10.90
CA ARG A 270 13.78 -3.09 11.13
C ARG A 270 14.13 -2.55 12.52
N ALA A 271 13.46 -1.49 12.98
CA ALA A 271 13.75 -0.85 14.25
C ALA A 271 13.15 -1.57 15.46
N GLU A 272 11.88 -1.98 15.38
CA GLU A 272 11.06 -2.34 16.55
C GLU A 272 10.78 -3.84 16.68
N SER A 273 10.97 -4.64 15.62
CA SER A 273 10.62 -6.07 15.68
C SER A 273 11.44 -6.78 16.75
N ALA A 274 10.79 -7.57 17.61
CA ALA A 274 11.47 -8.35 18.64
C ALA A 274 12.38 -9.44 18.03
N TYR A 275 12.03 -9.94 16.85
CA TYR A 275 12.70 -11.07 16.21
C TYR A 275 13.83 -10.61 15.28
N LYS A 276 15.07 -10.97 15.63
CA LYS A 276 16.26 -10.61 14.84
C LYS A 276 16.14 -10.99 13.36
N PRO A 277 15.69 -12.21 12.97
CA PRO A 277 15.55 -12.56 11.56
C PRO A 277 14.60 -11.64 10.80
N VAL A 278 13.51 -11.18 11.42
CA VAL A 278 12.59 -10.21 10.80
C VAL A 278 13.29 -8.87 10.57
N ARG A 279 14.03 -8.37 11.57
CA ARG A 279 14.81 -7.12 11.42
C ARG A 279 15.83 -7.22 10.29
N THR A 280 16.54 -8.34 10.19
CA THR A 280 17.50 -8.60 9.12
C THR A 280 16.83 -8.59 7.75
N ARG A 281 15.72 -9.31 7.57
CA ARG A 281 15.01 -9.36 6.28
C ARG A 281 14.43 -8.00 5.88
N ALA A 282 13.93 -7.23 6.85
CA ALA A 282 13.48 -5.85 6.60
C ALA A 282 14.64 -4.93 6.20
N ALA A 283 15.82 -5.08 6.82
CA ALA A 283 17.01 -4.34 6.43
C ALA A 283 17.47 -4.69 5.01
N GLU A 284 17.53 -5.98 4.67
CA GLU A 284 17.85 -6.45 3.31
C GLU A 284 16.91 -5.84 2.26
N ALA A 285 15.61 -5.79 2.53
CA ALA A 285 14.64 -5.18 1.61
C ALA A 285 14.79 -3.65 1.48
N LEU A 286 15.27 -2.97 2.53
CA LEU A 286 15.57 -1.53 2.50
C LEU A 286 16.92 -1.23 1.82
N GLU A 287 17.76 -2.24 1.64
CA GLU A 287 19.05 -2.19 0.93
C GLU A 287 18.95 -2.76 -0.50
N ASP A 288 17.73 -2.93 -1.03
CA ASP A 288 17.50 -3.34 -2.42
C ASP A 288 18.14 -2.36 -3.41
N GLU A 289 18.94 -2.86 -4.35
CA GLU A 289 19.71 -2.07 -5.30
C GLU A 289 18.85 -1.05 -6.06
N ARG A 290 17.59 -1.41 -6.37
CA ARG A 290 16.64 -0.54 -7.07
C ARG A 290 16.35 0.75 -6.31
N LEU A 291 16.30 0.71 -4.97
CA LEU A 291 16.07 1.91 -4.16
C LEU A 291 17.19 2.95 -4.31
N PHE A 292 18.42 2.49 -4.57
CA PHE A 292 19.55 3.37 -4.88
C PHE A 292 19.48 3.87 -6.33
N GLU A 293 19.12 3.00 -7.28
CA GLU A 293 18.93 3.37 -8.70
C GLU A 293 17.85 4.43 -8.89
N TRP A 294 16.82 4.40 -8.04
CA TRP A 294 15.70 5.35 -8.03
C TRP A 294 16.03 6.68 -7.35
N GLY A 295 17.21 6.81 -6.74
CA GLY A 295 17.62 7.99 -5.98
C GLY A 295 16.92 8.14 -4.63
N VAL A 296 16.23 7.11 -4.14
CA VAL A 296 15.53 7.13 -2.84
C VAL A 296 16.53 6.98 -1.69
N ARG A 297 17.55 6.14 -1.88
CA ARG A 297 18.61 5.91 -0.89
C ARG A 297 19.96 6.31 -1.46
N THR A 298 20.82 6.84 -0.59
CA THR A 298 22.23 7.12 -0.89
C THR A 298 23.10 6.03 -0.31
N ARG A 299 24.05 5.47 -1.09
CA ARG A 299 25.07 4.58 -0.54
C ARG A 299 25.95 5.40 0.40
N LYS A 300 26.19 4.90 1.61
CA LYS A 300 27.26 5.44 2.45
C LYS A 300 28.58 5.16 1.73
N SER A 301 29.38 6.19 1.48
CA SER A 301 30.75 6.01 1.01
C SER A 301 31.56 5.33 2.10
N GLU A 302 32.45 4.41 1.73
CA GLU A 302 33.38 3.72 2.65
C GLU A 302 34.27 4.68 3.46
N GLU A 303 34.34 5.97 3.10
CA GLU A 303 35.08 7.01 3.84
C GLU A 303 34.43 7.44 5.17
N ASP A 304 33.15 7.12 5.41
CA ASP A 304 32.47 7.47 6.68
C ASP A 304 32.70 6.42 7.80
N ASP A 305 33.25 5.24 7.48
CA ASP A 305 33.42 4.13 8.43
C ASP A 305 34.76 4.17 9.21
N ASP A 306 35.67 5.11 8.85
CA ASP A 306 36.97 5.29 9.52
C ASP A 306 36.88 6.13 10.82
N SER A 307 35.69 6.52 11.27
CA SER A 307 35.51 7.40 12.43
C SER A 307 35.00 6.74 13.73
N GLU A 308 34.64 5.46 13.73
CA GLU A 308 34.09 4.77 14.92
C GLU A 308 34.83 3.49 15.38
N GLU A 309 36.10 3.30 15.02
CA GLU A 309 36.99 2.35 15.75
C GLU A 309 37.95 3.08 16.71
N GLU A 310 37.40 3.90 17.63
CA GLU A 310 38.13 4.31 18.82
C GLU A 310 38.18 3.13 19.83
N TRP A 311 39.26 2.38 19.73
CA TRP A 311 39.81 1.41 20.67
C TRP A 311 39.51 1.71 22.16
N GLY A 312 38.47 1.08 22.72
CA GLY A 312 38.20 1.02 24.15
C GLY A 312 38.86 -0.18 24.84
N GLY A 313 40.19 -0.30 24.78
CA GLY A 313 40.93 -1.27 25.57
C GLY A 313 40.92 -0.87 27.05
N PHE A 314 40.62 -1.80 27.96
CA PHE A 314 40.80 -1.59 29.40
C PHE A 314 41.76 -2.62 30.01
N GLU A 315 42.67 -2.07 30.82
CA GLU A 315 43.64 -2.68 31.73
C GLU A 315 43.00 -3.53 32.84
#